data_AF-A0AA39J576-F1
#
_entry.id   AF-A0AA39J576-F1
#
_cell.length_a   1.000
_cell.length_b   1.000
_cell.length_c   1.000
_cell.angle_alpha   90.00
_cell.angle_beta   90.00
_cell.angle_gamma   90.00
#
_symmetry.space_group_name_H-M   'P 1'
#
loop_
_entity.id
_entity.type
_entity.pdbx_description
1 polymer ?
#
loop_
_entity_poly.entity_id
_entity_poly.type
_entity_poly.pdbx_seq_one_letter_code
_entity_poly.pdbx_strand_id
1 'polypeptide(L)'
;ARSLYRWLLYNLTHSNIQNPHNIIYTPAHTDSTSMPSQINNVADNLTTCAQTTLLRPPPAPVPIFSMDHFVLYNFVDGYIESNIPSYVSSAFTTDTVAHVNFCPATTMLLPLYDDYAPPEHPYIRASSVYSAVVQLYARSAQLDCTYTRFLRFGDMSPLCHAGCNELETVHHVFVGCPSFNHLRYEA
;
A
#
# COMPACT_ATOMS: atom_id res chain seq x y z
N ALA A 1 -6.99 11.52 15.87
CA ALA A 1 -5.51 11.58 15.84
C ALA A 1 -4.97 12.64 14.85
N ARG A 2 -5.34 12.63 13.56
CA ARG A 2 -4.78 13.54 12.53
C ARG A 2 -4.92 15.04 12.82
N SER A 3 -6.02 15.47 13.44
CA SER A 3 -6.26 16.85 13.86
C SER A 3 -5.28 17.32 14.94
N LEU A 4 -4.97 16.46 15.92
CA LEU A 4 -4.02 16.75 16.99
C LEU A 4 -2.60 16.94 16.45
N TYR A 5 -2.15 16.06 15.56
CA TYR A 5 -0.83 16.19 14.93
C TYR A 5 -0.73 17.44 14.04
N ARG A 6 -1.79 17.80 13.33
CA ARG A 6 -1.84 19.05 12.55
C ARG A 6 -1.83 20.29 13.44
N TRP A 7 -2.53 20.24 14.58
CA TRP A 7 -2.49 21.31 15.57
C TRP A 7 -1.10 21.46 16.20
N LEU A 8 -0.45 20.36 16.59
CA LEU A 8 0.93 20.40 17.09
C LEU A 8 1.89 20.97 16.05
N LEU A 9 1.82 20.49 14.81
CA LEU A 9 2.65 21.00 13.71
C LEU A 9 2.40 22.49 13.46
N TYR A 10 1.14 22.94 13.48
CA TYR A 10 0.78 24.34 13.34
C TYR A 10 1.42 25.19 14.44
N ASN A 11 1.34 24.76 15.70
CA ASN A 11 1.97 25.49 16.82
C ASN A 11 3.49 25.52 16.70
N LEU A 12 4.14 24.40 16.33
CA LEU A 12 5.60 24.35 16.13
C LEU A 12 6.08 25.22 14.96
N THR A 13 5.26 25.37 13.92
CA THR A 13 5.62 26.14 12.72
C THR A 13 5.31 27.64 12.85
N HIS A 14 4.32 28.01 13.67
CA HIS A 14 3.87 29.39 13.84
C HIS A 14 4.26 29.99 15.20
N SER A 15 4.96 29.24 16.06
CA SER A 15 5.54 29.78 17.29
C SER A 15 6.64 30.78 16.94
N ASN A 16 6.50 31.99 17.47
CA ASN A 16 7.39 33.12 17.23
C ASN A 16 8.85 32.80 17.59
N ILE A 17 9.81 33.28 16.77
CA ILE A 17 11.27 33.06 16.91
C ILE A 17 11.81 33.43 18.30
N GLN A 18 11.08 34.27 19.05
CA GLN A 18 11.46 34.72 20.39
C GLN A 18 11.25 33.69 21.51
N ASN A 19 10.49 32.61 21.29
CA ASN A 19 10.32 31.49 22.23
C ASN A 19 10.26 30.16 21.48
N PRO A 20 11.41 29.61 21.02
CA PRO A 20 11.43 28.33 20.34
C PRO A 20 10.96 27.23 21.30
N HIS A 21 9.99 26.41 20.87
CA HIS A 21 9.58 25.24 21.62
C HIS A 21 10.74 24.25 21.71
N ASN A 22 11.30 24.07 22.92
CA ASN A 22 12.34 23.10 23.16
C ASN A 22 11.71 21.70 23.30
N ILE A 23 11.94 20.83 22.32
CA ILE A 23 11.49 19.45 22.36
C ILE A 23 12.52 18.65 23.17
N ILE A 24 12.14 18.27 24.39
CA ILE A 24 13.01 17.52 25.29
C ILE A 24 12.57 16.06 25.31
N TYR A 25 13.51 15.16 25.01
CA TYR A 25 13.30 13.73 25.19
C TYR A 25 13.22 13.40 26.69
N THR A 26 12.15 12.72 27.11
CA THR A 26 12.01 12.20 28.48
C THR A 26 11.90 10.67 28.41
N PRO A 27 12.81 9.92 29.05
CA PRO A 27 12.76 8.46 29.03
C PRO A 27 11.55 7.93 29.81
N ALA A 28 10.81 7.02 29.18
CA ALA A 28 9.69 6.30 29.78
C ALA A 28 10.17 5.18 30.72
N HIS A 29 9.28 4.70 31.59
CA HIS A 29 9.52 3.58 32.51
C HIS A 29 10.76 3.75 33.41
N THR A 30 10.94 4.96 33.92
CA THR A 30 12.02 5.26 34.87
C THR A 30 11.44 5.46 36.27
N ASP A 31 12.19 5.06 37.30
CA ASP A 31 11.88 5.36 38.71
C ASP A 31 12.26 6.81 39.09
N SER A 32 12.49 7.65 38.08
CA SER A 32 12.88 9.05 38.27
C SER A 32 11.69 9.86 38.76
N THR A 33 11.91 10.60 39.85
CA THR A 33 10.91 11.52 40.43
C THR A 33 11.02 12.93 39.87
N SER A 34 11.82 13.13 38.82
CA SER A 34 11.91 14.42 38.15
C SER A 34 10.56 14.84 37.56
N MET A 35 10.29 16.14 37.51
CA MET A 35 9.04 16.69 36.97
C MET A 35 8.75 16.17 35.53
N PRO A 36 9.72 16.15 34.59
CA PRO A 36 9.49 15.55 33.26
C PRO A 36 9.07 14.07 33.34
N SER A 37 9.77 13.26 34.14
CA SER A 37 9.45 11.84 34.31
C SER A 37 8.07 11.60 34.92
N GLN A 38 7.66 12.44 35.88
CA GLN A 38 6.31 12.36 36.47
C GLN A 38 5.21 12.70 35.46
N ILE A 39 5.38 13.75 34.65
CA ILE A 39 4.44 14.08 33.55
C ILE A 39 4.40 12.94 32.53
N ASN A 40 5.55 12.39 32.15
CA ASN A 40 5.61 11.29 31.20
C ASN A 40 4.87 10.05 31.72
N ASN A 41 5.06 9.69 32.99
CA ASN A 41 4.34 8.58 33.63
C ASN A 41 2.82 8.83 33.66
N VAL A 42 2.37 10.07 33.88
CA VAL A 42 0.95 10.43 33.79
C VAL A 42 0.43 10.31 32.36
N ALA A 43 1.19 10.78 31.36
CA ALA A 43 0.82 10.66 29.96
C ALA A 43 0.74 9.20 29.48
N ASP A 44 1.68 8.36 29.90
CA ASP A 44 1.70 6.92 29.62
C ASP A 44 0.51 6.21 30.29
N ASN A 45 0.21 6.55 31.55
CA ASN A 45 -0.98 6.04 32.24
C ASN A 45 -2.28 6.46 31.54
N LEU A 46 -2.40 7.72 31.13
CA LEU A 46 -3.57 8.19 30.37
C LEU A 46 -3.70 7.50 29.01
N THR A 47 -2.59 7.26 28.32
CA THR A 47 -2.57 6.54 27.05
C THR A 47 -2.99 5.08 27.22
N THR A 48 -2.48 4.42 28.27
CA THR A 48 -2.84 3.04 28.63
C THR A 48 -4.32 2.94 28.99
N CYS A 49 -4.85 3.89 29.78
CA CYS A 49 -6.27 3.97 30.10
C CYS A 49 -7.15 4.35 28.90
N ALA A 50 -6.64 5.14 27.95
CA ALA A 50 -7.36 5.51 26.73
C ALA A 50 -7.43 4.35 25.72
N GLN A 51 -6.49 3.40 25.76
CA GLN A 51 -6.58 2.17 24.96
C GLN A 51 -7.66 1.22 25.49
N THR A 52 -7.93 1.22 26.80
CA THR A 52 -8.98 0.39 27.41
C THR A 52 -10.35 1.08 27.41
N THR A 53 -10.37 2.42 27.39
CA THR A 53 -11.60 3.22 27.35
C THR A 53 -11.83 3.73 25.93
N LEU A 54 -12.69 3.06 25.17
CA LEU A 54 -13.31 3.61 23.96
C LEU A 54 -14.20 4.79 24.36
N LEU A 55 -13.57 5.93 24.69
CA LEU A 55 -14.28 7.19 24.86
C LEU A 55 -14.89 7.51 23.51
N ARG A 56 -16.22 7.36 23.43
CA ARG A 56 -16.98 7.87 22.29
C ARG A 56 -16.61 9.35 22.18
N PRO A 57 -16.09 9.80 21.02
CA PRO A 57 -15.74 11.20 20.87
C PRO A 57 -16.95 12.05 21.27
N PRO A 58 -16.74 13.16 22.00
CA PRO A 58 -17.84 14.06 22.33
C PRO A 58 -18.57 14.42 21.03
N PRO A 59 -19.91 14.49 21.03
CA PRO A 59 -20.66 14.82 19.84
C PRO A 59 -20.10 16.12 19.27
N ALA A 60 -19.61 16.05 18.02
CA ALA A 60 -19.12 17.23 17.33
C ALA A 60 -20.25 18.26 17.32
N PRO A 61 -19.96 19.55 17.57
CA PRO A 61 -20.98 20.59 17.45
C PRO A 61 -21.61 20.48 16.07
N VAL A 62 -22.95 20.52 16.02
CA VAL A 62 -23.68 20.51 14.75
C VAL A 62 -23.13 21.67 13.91
N PRO A 63 -22.62 21.40 12.70
CA PRO A 63 -22.05 22.46 11.88
C PRO A 63 -23.09 23.57 11.69
N ILE A 64 -22.72 24.78 12.11
CA ILE A 64 -23.53 26.01 12.04
C ILE A 64 -23.41 26.70 10.68
N PHE A 65 -22.70 26.11 9.72
CA PHE A 65 -22.72 26.56 8.34
C PHE A 65 -23.94 25.96 7.64
N SER A 66 -24.71 26.79 6.96
CA SER A 66 -25.74 26.34 6.04
C SER A 66 -25.10 25.54 4.92
N MET A 67 -25.51 24.29 4.73
CA MET A 67 -25.18 23.54 3.52
C MET A 67 -25.72 24.28 2.30
N ASP A 68 -24.97 24.22 1.20
CA ASP A 68 -25.47 24.67 -0.10
C ASP A 68 -26.73 23.88 -0.49
N HIS A 69 -27.59 24.48 -1.30
CA HIS A 69 -28.83 23.84 -1.76
C HIS A 69 -28.58 22.54 -2.55
N PHE A 70 -27.39 22.41 -3.13
CA PHE A 70 -26.97 21.25 -3.92
C PHE A 70 -25.57 20.83 -3.47
N VAL A 71 -25.51 19.85 -2.56
CA VAL A 71 -24.26 19.23 -2.09
C VAL A 71 -24.24 17.78 -2.55
N LEU A 72 -23.07 17.33 -3.02
CA LEU A 72 -22.88 15.94 -3.43
C LEU A 72 -22.97 15.01 -2.22
N TYR A 73 -23.59 13.85 -2.41
CA TYR A 73 -23.80 12.85 -1.37
C TYR A 73 -23.35 11.46 -1.87
N ASN A 74 -22.63 10.74 -1.01
CA ASN A 74 -22.31 9.33 -1.18
C ASN A 74 -22.91 8.54 0.00
N PHE A 75 -23.42 7.33 -0.26
CA PHE A 75 -24.05 6.51 0.78
C PHE A 75 -23.08 6.00 1.86
N VAL A 76 -21.78 5.90 1.55
CA VAL A 76 -20.70 5.50 2.46
C VAL A 76 -20.14 6.72 3.20
N ASP A 77 -19.81 7.77 2.46
CA ASP A 77 -19.05 8.90 2.99
C ASP A 77 -19.91 10.09 3.44
N GLY A 78 -21.20 10.10 3.09
CA GLY A 78 -22.13 11.19 3.41
C GLY A 78 -21.99 12.39 2.47
N TYR A 79 -22.18 13.59 3.02
CA TYR A 79 -22.11 14.84 2.26
C TYR A 79 -20.66 15.25 1.99
N ILE A 80 -20.37 15.62 0.74
CA ILE A 80 -19.03 15.99 0.26
C ILE A 80 -19.00 17.51 0.08
N GLU A 81 -18.50 18.19 1.10
CA GLU A 81 -18.54 19.66 1.19
C GLU A 81 -17.35 20.35 0.50
N SER A 82 -16.25 19.63 0.28
CA SER A 82 -15.01 20.26 -0.21
C SER A 82 -14.18 19.33 -1.08
N ASN A 83 -13.36 19.95 -1.93
CA ASN A 83 -12.42 19.27 -2.82
C ASN A 83 -13.07 18.17 -3.67
N ILE A 84 -14.26 18.49 -4.21
CA ILE A 84 -15.06 17.61 -5.07
C ILE A 84 -14.22 16.94 -6.17
N PRO A 85 -13.33 17.64 -6.91
CA PRO A 85 -12.53 17.00 -7.95
C PRO A 85 -11.64 15.87 -7.42
N SER A 86 -10.99 16.09 -6.26
CA SER A 86 -10.13 15.07 -5.66
C SER A 86 -10.94 13.91 -5.08
N TYR A 87 -12.08 14.20 -4.47
CA TYR A 87 -13.00 13.17 -3.97
C TYR A 87 -13.48 12.28 -5.11
N VAL A 88 -13.97 12.88 -6.20
CA VAL A 88 -14.45 12.16 -7.39
C VAL A 88 -13.32 11.31 -8.00
N SER A 89 -12.12 11.87 -8.15
CA SER A 89 -10.95 11.13 -8.65
C SER A 89 -10.60 9.93 -7.76
N SER A 90 -10.63 10.11 -6.44
CA SER A 90 -10.37 9.02 -5.49
C SER A 90 -11.45 7.95 -5.57
N ALA A 91 -12.72 8.33 -5.62
CA ALA A 91 -13.84 7.41 -5.70
C ALA A 91 -13.78 6.56 -6.97
N PHE A 92 -13.51 7.17 -8.14
CA PHE A 92 -13.31 6.44 -9.39
C PHE A 92 -12.11 5.49 -9.31
N THR A 93 -11.01 5.92 -8.70
CA THR A 93 -9.83 5.06 -8.55
C THR A 93 -10.14 3.86 -7.68
N THR A 94 -10.81 4.06 -6.54
CA THR A 94 -11.21 2.98 -5.63
C THR A 94 -12.18 2.01 -6.30
N ASP A 95 -13.20 2.51 -7.01
CA ASP A 95 -14.16 1.68 -7.74
C ASP A 95 -13.47 0.87 -8.85
N THR A 96 -12.61 1.53 -9.62
CA THR A 96 -11.81 0.88 -10.66
C THR A 96 -10.92 -0.19 -10.06
N VAL A 97 -10.21 0.09 -8.95
CA VAL A 97 -9.31 -0.87 -8.29
C VAL A 97 -10.06 -2.04 -7.66
N ALA A 98 -11.26 -1.80 -7.12
CA ALA A 98 -12.08 -2.82 -6.48
C ALA A 98 -12.80 -3.74 -7.49
N HIS A 99 -12.82 -3.37 -8.77
CA HIS A 99 -13.48 -4.17 -9.79
C HIS A 99 -12.78 -5.53 -9.96
N VAL A 100 -13.54 -6.62 -10.04
CA VAL A 100 -12.99 -8.00 -10.16
C VAL A 100 -12.11 -8.20 -11.41
N ASN A 101 -12.37 -7.40 -12.45
CA ASN A 101 -11.61 -7.42 -13.71
C ASN A 101 -10.48 -6.37 -13.71
N PHE A 102 -10.29 -5.66 -12.61
CA PHE A 102 -9.18 -4.75 -12.46
C PHE A 102 -7.89 -5.53 -12.36
N CYS A 103 -7.26 -5.70 -13.50
CA CYS A 103 -5.87 -6.06 -13.57
C CYS A 103 -5.05 -4.76 -13.60
N PRO A 104 -4.32 -4.39 -12.53
CA PRO A 104 -3.34 -3.30 -12.58
C PRO A 104 -2.20 -3.55 -13.59
N ALA A 105 -2.25 -4.68 -14.30
CA ALA A 105 -1.23 -5.19 -15.20
C ALA A 105 -1.38 -4.76 -16.67
N THR A 106 -2.32 -3.88 -17.05
CA THR A 106 -2.41 -3.39 -18.44
C THR A 106 -1.25 -2.47 -18.83
N THR A 107 -0.61 -1.82 -17.86
CA THR A 107 0.59 -1.01 -18.08
C THR A 107 1.54 -1.15 -16.90
N MET A 108 2.65 -1.85 -17.12
CA MET A 108 3.78 -1.75 -16.21
C MET A 108 4.43 -0.37 -16.35
N LEU A 109 4.72 0.25 -15.22
CA LEU A 109 5.62 1.40 -15.19
C LEU A 109 7.01 0.88 -15.58
N LEU A 110 7.48 1.24 -16.79
CA LEU A 110 8.83 0.94 -17.28
C LEU A 110 9.94 1.12 -16.21
N PRO A 111 9.89 2.14 -15.33
CA PRO A 111 10.89 2.30 -14.26
C PRO A 111 10.96 1.18 -13.21
N LEU A 112 10.01 0.23 -13.20
CA LEU A 112 9.99 -0.90 -12.26
C LEU A 112 10.58 -2.18 -12.85
N TYR A 113 10.97 -2.15 -14.13
CA TYR A 113 11.75 -3.22 -14.71
C TYR A 113 13.19 -3.14 -14.23
N ASP A 114 13.76 -4.32 -14.04
CA ASP A 114 15.19 -4.46 -13.86
C ASP A 114 15.86 -4.14 -15.21
N ASP A 115 16.66 -3.08 -15.25
CA ASP A 115 17.41 -2.66 -16.43
C ASP A 115 18.65 -3.56 -16.67
N TYR A 116 18.99 -4.43 -15.71
CA TYR A 116 20.12 -5.34 -15.86
C TYR A 116 19.75 -6.57 -16.72
N ALA A 117 20.68 -6.96 -17.58
CA ALA A 117 20.55 -8.21 -18.33
C ALA A 117 20.45 -9.41 -17.36
N PRO A 118 19.65 -10.44 -17.67
CA PRO A 118 19.58 -11.65 -16.87
C PRO A 118 20.99 -12.24 -16.66
N PRO A 119 21.29 -12.82 -15.47
CA PRO A 119 22.59 -13.45 -15.23
C PRO A 119 22.84 -14.58 -16.24
N GLU A 120 24.09 -14.80 -16.65
CA GLU A 120 24.44 -15.95 -17.52
C GLU A 120 24.10 -17.31 -16.88
N HIS A 121 24.03 -17.34 -15.55
CA HIS A 121 23.84 -18.55 -14.76
C HIS A 121 22.78 -18.32 -13.66
N PRO A 122 21.51 -18.10 -14.06
CA PRO A 122 20.45 -17.63 -13.16
C PRO A 122 20.17 -18.60 -12.01
N TYR A 123 20.36 -19.90 -12.24
CA TYR A 123 20.14 -20.95 -11.26
C TYR A 123 21.42 -21.49 -10.61
N ILE A 124 22.60 -21.18 -11.16
CA ILE A 124 23.86 -21.87 -10.80
C ILE A 124 24.79 -20.96 -9.98
N ARG A 125 24.83 -19.64 -10.24
CA ARG A 125 25.80 -18.73 -9.58
C ARG A 125 25.18 -17.59 -8.76
N ALA A 126 23.94 -17.23 -9.01
CA ALA A 126 23.24 -16.14 -8.31
C ALA A 126 21.78 -16.53 -8.01
N SER A 127 21.56 -17.77 -7.57
CA SER A 127 20.25 -18.38 -7.45
C SER A 127 19.30 -17.60 -6.53
N SER A 128 19.79 -17.00 -5.44
CA SER A 128 18.92 -16.29 -4.48
C SER A 128 18.42 -14.94 -4.99
N VAL A 129 19.29 -14.13 -5.61
CA VAL A 129 18.94 -12.78 -6.06
C VAL A 129 18.05 -12.83 -7.30
N TYR A 130 18.42 -13.65 -8.29
CA TYR A 130 17.61 -13.78 -9.50
C TYR A 130 16.28 -14.48 -9.23
N SER A 131 16.25 -15.51 -8.38
CA SER A 131 14.98 -16.13 -7.97
C SER A 131 14.09 -15.18 -7.19
N ALA A 132 14.65 -14.28 -6.38
CA ALA A 132 13.86 -13.25 -5.70
C ALA A 132 13.21 -12.29 -6.69
N VAL A 133 13.92 -11.88 -7.76
CA VAL A 133 13.36 -11.05 -8.84
C VAL A 133 12.26 -11.80 -9.60
N VAL A 134 12.50 -13.05 -9.99
CA VAL A 134 11.48 -13.89 -10.67
C VAL A 134 10.25 -14.09 -9.78
N GLN A 135 10.43 -14.34 -8.49
CA GLN A 135 9.32 -14.48 -7.53
C GLN A 135 8.58 -13.16 -7.31
N LEU A 136 9.29 -12.03 -7.28
CA LEU A 136 8.67 -10.70 -7.20
C LEU A 136 7.78 -10.47 -8.42
N TYR A 137 8.29 -10.71 -9.63
CA TYR A 137 7.53 -10.59 -10.87
C TYR A 137 6.37 -11.58 -10.96
N ALA A 138 6.54 -12.80 -10.46
CA ALA A 138 5.45 -13.77 -10.38
C ALA A 138 4.31 -13.26 -9.47
N ARG A 139 4.67 -12.78 -8.26
CA ARG A 139 3.70 -12.29 -7.27
C ARG A 139 3.04 -10.97 -7.66
N SER A 140 3.72 -10.13 -8.43
CA SER A 140 3.15 -8.89 -8.98
C SER A 140 2.37 -9.10 -10.27
N ALA A 141 2.22 -10.34 -10.76
CA ALA A 141 1.63 -10.66 -12.07
C ALA A 141 2.34 -9.93 -13.24
N GLN A 142 3.64 -9.67 -13.09
CA GLN A 142 4.50 -9.01 -14.05
C GLN A 142 5.37 -9.98 -14.85
N LEU A 143 5.56 -11.22 -14.36
CA LEU A 143 6.32 -12.21 -15.08
C LEU A 143 5.70 -12.47 -16.46
N ASP A 144 6.52 -12.31 -17.47
CA ASP A 144 6.10 -12.37 -18.85
C ASP A 144 5.87 -13.83 -19.25
N CYS A 145 4.61 -14.23 -19.33
CA CYS A 145 4.15 -15.55 -19.77
C CYS A 145 3.07 -15.35 -20.82
N THR A 146 2.86 -16.33 -21.70
CA THR A 146 1.87 -16.23 -22.78
C THR A 146 0.45 -15.98 -22.24
N TYR A 147 0.08 -16.58 -21.10
CA TYR A 147 -1.19 -16.27 -20.43
C TYR A 147 -1.27 -14.80 -19.97
N THR A 148 -0.19 -14.28 -19.39
CA THR A 148 -0.11 -12.88 -18.94
C THR A 148 -0.21 -11.91 -20.12
N ARG A 149 0.43 -12.22 -21.26
CA ARG A 149 0.34 -11.41 -22.49
C ARG A 149 -1.06 -11.46 -23.10
N PHE A 150 -1.69 -12.63 -23.16
CA PHE A 150 -3.07 -12.78 -23.62
C PHE A 150 -4.03 -11.91 -22.79
N LEU A 151 -3.92 -11.93 -21.45
CA LEU A 151 -4.76 -11.09 -20.59
C LEU A 151 -4.55 -9.59 -20.82
N ARG A 152 -3.35 -9.15 -21.24
CA ARG A 152 -3.02 -7.74 -21.46
C ARG A 152 -3.46 -7.21 -22.82
N PHE A 153 -3.17 -7.97 -23.87
CA PHE A 153 -3.30 -7.51 -25.25
C PHE A 153 -4.41 -8.23 -26.02
N GLY A 154 -4.79 -9.44 -25.61
CA GLY A 154 -5.83 -10.24 -26.26
C GLY A 154 -5.51 -10.65 -27.70
N ASP A 155 -4.28 -10.41 -28.17
CA ASP A 155 -3.84 -10.56 -29.56
C ASP A 155 -3.20 -11.92 -29.85
N MET A 156 -2.97 -12.73 -28.82
CA MET A 156 -2.31 -14.04 -28.93
C MET A 156 -3.04 -15.13 -28.15
N SER A 157 -2.82 -16.40 -28.51
CA SER A 157 -3.37 -17.53 -27.76
C SER A 157 -2.75 -17.63 -26.35
N PRO A 158 -3.50 -18.00 -25.30
CA PRO A 158 -2.94 -18.21 -23.95
C PRO A 158 -2.24 -19.56 -23.76
N LEU A 159 -2.23 -20.41 -24.79
CA LEU A 159 -1.64 -21.74 -24.75
C LEU A 159 -0.10 -21.69 -24.76
N CYS A 160 0.51 -22.78 -24.32
CA CYS A 160 1.97 -22.97 -24.35
C CYS A 160 2.58 -22.67 -25.71
N HIS A 161 3.52 -21.72 -25.74
CA HIS A 161 4.32 -21.42 -26.92
C HIS A 161 5.18 -22.63 -27.36
N ALA A 162 5.49 -23.54 -26.43
CA ALA A 162 6.27 -24.74 -26.71
C ALA A 162 5.42 -25.91 -27.26
N GLY A 163 4.12 -25.69 -27.51
CA GLY A 163 3.26 -26.61 -28.27
C GLY A 163 2.45 -27.62 -27.46
N CYS A 164 2.36 -27.47 -26.14
CA CYS A 164 1.42 -28.27 -25.34
C CYS A 164 0.04 -27.58 -25.24
N ASN A 165 -1.02 -28.35 -24.95
CA ASN A 165 -2.40 -27.85 -24.91
C ASN A 165 -2.78 -27.15 -23.59
N GLU A 166 -1.80 -26.81 -22.77
CA GLU A 166 -2.03 -26.25 -21.44
C GLU A 166 -1.74 -24.75 -21.43
N LEU A 167 -2.41 -24.03 -20.52
CA LEU A 167 -2.21 -22.59 -20.36
C LEU A 167 -0.80 -22.29 -19.86
N GLU A 168 -0.13 -21.35 -20.52
CA GLU A 168 1.23 -20.97 -20.16
C GLU A 168 1.26 -19.92 -19.06
N THR A 169 1.21 -20.40 -17.83
CA THR A 169 1.30 -19.57 -16.63
C THR A 169 2.70 -19.62 -16.02
N VAL A 170 2.95 -18.81 -14.98
CA VAL A 170 4.20 -18.85 -14.20
C VAL A 170 4.50 -20.24 -13.64
N HIS A 171 3.45 -21.04 -13.39
CA HIS A 171 3.54 -22.39 -12.83
C HIS A 171 3.61 -23.48 -13.91
N HIS A 172 3.82 -23.12 -15.18
CA HIS A 172 3.74 -24.07 -16.29
C HIS A 172 4.80 -25.18 -16.23
N VAL A 173 5.92 -24.97 -15.51
CA VAL A 173 6.90 -26.03 -15.21
C VAL A 173 6.29 -27.21 -14.44
N PHE A 174 5.24 -26.97 -13.64
CA PHE A 174 4.55 -28.02 -12.89
C PHE A 174 3.49 -28.74 -13.73
N VAL A 175 3.02 -28.13 -14.81
CA VAL A 175 2.09 -28.74 -15.76
C VAL A 175 2.88 -29.67 -16.66
N GLY A 176 2.36 -30.86 -17.03
CA GLY A 176 3.02 -31.94 -17.80
C GLY A 176 3.60 -31.61 -19.19
N CYS A 177 4.03 -30.36 -19.45
CA CYS A 177 4.67 -29.91 -20.66
C CYS A 177 5.98 -30.67 -20.97
N PRO A 178 6.07 -31.34 -22.14
CA PRO A 178 7.25 -32.11 -22.55
C PRO A 178 8.54 -31.28 -22.61
N SER A 179 8.44 -30.01 -23.02
CA SER A 179 9.59 -29.11 -23.18
C SER A 179 10.31 -28.82 -21.87
N PHE A 180 9.59 -28.86 -20.75
CA PHE A 180 10.13 -28.61 -19.41
C PHE A 180 10.36 -29.88 -18.60
N ASN A 181 10.24 -31.08 -19.21
CA ASN A 181 10.46 -32.33 -18.48
C ASN A 181 11.87 -32.44 -17.90
N HIS A 182 12.90 -32.01 -18.64
CA HIS A 182 14.28 -32.05 -18.15
C HIS A 182 14.47 -31.24 -16.86
N LEU A 183 13.85 -30.07 -16.76
CA LEU A 183 13.92 -29.20 -15.57
C LEU A 183 13.23 -29.82 -14.34
N ARG A 184 12.26 -30.72 -14.55
CA ARG A 184 11.56 -31.40 -13.45
C ARG A 184 12.32 -32.57 -12.86
N TYR A 185 13.19 -33.20 -13.64
CA TYR A 185 14.04 -34.27 -13.13
C TYR A 185 15.26 -33.74 -12.37
N GLU A 186 15.64 -32.48 -12.59
CA GLU A 186 16.75 -31.80 -11.90
C GLU A 186 16.33 -31.02 -10.65
N ALA A 187 15.03 -30.87 -10.39
CA ALA A 187 14.46 -30.19 -9.22
C ALA A 187 14.22 -31.16 -8.05
#